data_AF-A0A1B8TPC9-F1
#
_entry.id   AF-A0A1B8TPC9-F1
#
_cell.length_a   1.000
_cell.length_b   1.000
_cell.length_c   1.000
_cell.angle_alpha   90.00
_cell.angle_beta   90.00
_cell.angle_gamma   90.00
#
_symmetry.space_group_name_H-M   'P 1'
#
loop_
_entity.id
_entity.type
_entity.pdbx_description
1 polymer ?
#
loop_
_entity_poly.entity_id
_entity_poly.type
_entity_poly.pdbx_seq_one_letter_code
_entity_poly.pdbx_strand_id
1 'polypeptide(L)'
;MFNCSKDDEIETGFTTLDLQKIDGNSSKTWQVDSFYSNYNSNILSEFNDCYTDDTFTFYKDKNVAEANLGGINCFFDNPTDQAATLTYSINELEGRVFLNVSRGESFNNDFQSRLTILELEELTENRMLFASGDKGNYIQTLILTAIN
;
A
#
# COMPACT_ATOMS: atom_id res chain seq x y z
N MET A 1 38.36 -27.01 -13.30
CA MET A 1 37.96 -26.21 -12.14
C MET A 1 37.42 -24.89 -12.67
N PHE A 2 36.09 -24.70 -12.63
CA PHE A 2 35.49 -23.38 -12.79
C PHE A 2 34.66 -23.15 -11.53
N ASN A 3 35.17 -22.23 -10.72
CA ASN A 3 34.54 -21.74 -9.50
C ASN A 3 33.62 -20.60 -9.94
N CYS A 4 32.31 -20.83 -9.98
CA CYS A 4 31.33 -19.76 -10.08
C CYS A 4 30.61 -19.69 -8.74
N SER A 5 31.20 -18.92 -7.81
CA SER A 5 30.46 -18.29 -6.73
C SER A 5 29.48 -17.31 -7.37
N LYS A 6 28.29 -17.80 -7.72
CA LYS A 6 27.11 -16.95 -7.64
C LYS A 6 26.78 -16.90 -6.16
N ASP A 7 27.37 -15.93 -5.48
CA ASP A 7 26.66 -15.32 -4.36
C ASP A 7 25.38 -14.78 -5.00
N ASP A 8 24.32 -15.59 -4.94
CA ASP A 8 22.97 -15.10 -5.07
C ASP A 8 22.85 -14.07 -3.95
N GLU A 9 23.03 -12.79 -4.29
CA GLU A 9 22.74 -11.68 -3.38
C GLU A 9 21.31 -11.90 -2.91
N ILE A 10 21.17 -12.39 -1.69
CA ILE A 10 19.90 -12.44 -0.98
C ILE A 10 19.44 -10.98 -0.97
N GLU A 11 18.41 -10.68 -1.75
CA GLU A 11 17.74 -9.38 -1.69
C GLU A 11 17.36 -9.18 -0.23
N THR A 12 18.08 -8.31 0.47
CA THR A 12 17.93 -8.16 1.91
C THR A 12 16.59 -7.48 2.16
N GLY A 13 15.59 -8.25 2.56
CA GLY A 13 14.27 -7.73 2.96
C GLY A 13 14.34 -6.83 4.20
N PHE A 14 13.21 -6.26 4.57
CA PHE A 14 13.09 -5.38 5.74
C PHE A 14 13.34 -6.13 7.04
N THR A 15 14.14 -5.54 7.93
CA THR A 15 14.36 -6.10 9.27
C THR A 15 13.14 -5.87 10.16
N THR A 16 13.01 -6.63 11.25
CA THR A 16 11.98 -6.37 12.27
C THR A 16 12.01 -4.92 12.78
N LEU A 17 13.19 -4.31 12.84
CA LEU A 17 13.37 -2.93 13.31
C LEU A 17 12.90 -1.92 12.27
N ASP A 18 13.03 -2.23 10.98
CA ASP A 18 12.43 -1.44 9.90
C ASP A 18 10.90 -1.55 9.94
N LEU A 19 10.37 -2.77 10.12
CA LEU A 19 8.93 -3.01 10.11
C LEU A 19 8.19 -2.28 11.24
N GLN A 20 8.85 -2.03 12.37
CA GLN A 20 8.31 -1.18 13.45
C GLN A 20 8.00 0.25 12.98
N LYS A 21 8.59 0.73 11.89
CA LYS A 21 8.29 2.06 11.33
C LYS A 21 6.86 2.15 10.83
N ILE A 22 6.24 1.04 10.43
CA ILE A 22 4.86 0.96 9.90
C ILE A 22 3.84 1.34 10.97
N ASP A 23 3.96 0.81 12.20
CA ASP A 23 3.03 1.06 13.31
C ASP A 23 3.61 1.93 14.44
N GLY A 24 4.88 2.31 14.38
CA GLY A 24 5.54 3.12 15.39
C GLY A 24 5.63 2.47 16.78
N ASN A 25 5.63 1.13 16.85
CA ASN A 25 5.53 0.31 18.06
C ASN A 25 4.20 0.39 18.81
N SER A 26 3.16 0.99 18.24
CA SER A 26 1.82 1.05 18.84
C SER A 26 0.75 1.21 17.76
N SER A 27 0.62 2.43 17.24
CA SER A 27 -0.21 2.74 16.09
C SER A 27 0.37 3.94 15.36
N LYS A 28 0.30 3.92 14.03
CA LYS A 28 0.75 5.04 13.21
C LYS A 28 -0.16 5.21 12.01
N THR A 29 -0.50 6.47 11.75
CA THR A 29 -1.40 6.84 10.65
C THR A 29 -0.60 7.34 9.46
N TRP A 30 -1.00 6.88 8.29
CA TRP A 30 -0.40 7.22 7.02
C TRP A 30 -1.47 7.74 6.08
N GLN A 31 -1.19 8.85 5.41
CA GLN A 31 -2.03 9.38 4.34
C GLN A 31 -1.55 8.83 3.01
N VAL A 32 -2.45 8.56 2.08
CA VAL A 32 -2.04 8.31 0.69
C VAL A 32 -1.54 9.62 0.08
N ASP A 33 -0.30 9.64 -0.36
CA ASP A 33 0.27 10.78 -1.08
C ASP A 33 -0.08 10.72 -2.56
N SER A 34 0.03 9.53 -3.17
CA SER A 34 -0.27 9.35 -4.59
C SER A 34 -0.46 7.88 -4.98
N PHE A 35 -1.26 7.65 -6.03
CA PHE A 35 -1.53 6.32 -6.59
C PHE A 35 -1.27 6.31 -8.10
N TYR A 36 -0.33 5.46 -8.55
CA TYR A 36 0.13 5.38 -9.94
C TYR A 36 -0.41 4.15 -10.66
N SER A 37 -0.68 4.31 -11.95
CA SER A 37 -0.92 3.24 -12.92
C SER A 37 0.31 2.90 -13.77
N ASN A 38 1.36 3.73 -13.68
CA ASN A 38 2.72 3.43 -14.11
C ASN A 38 3.68 4.39 -13.40
N TYR A 39 4.42 3.89 -12.41
CA TYR A 39 5.30 4.75 -11.61
C TYR A 39 6.51 5.26 -12.42
N ASN A 40 7.10 4.39 -13.24
CA ASN A 40 8.28 4.72 -14.05
C ASN A 40 8.03 5.84 -15.06
N SER A 41 6.82 5.91 -15.61
CA SER A 41 6.40 6.93 -16.57
C SER A 41 5.68 8.11 -15.90
N ASN A 42 5.61 8.12 -14.56
CA ASN A 42 4.92 9.14 -13.76
C ASN A 42 3.43 9.31 -14.17
N ILE A 43 2.75 8.20 -14.45
CA ILE A 43 1.33 8.19 -14.84
C ILE A 43 0.50 7.85 -13.61
N LEU A 44 -0.27 8.83 -13.14
CA LEU A 44 -1.22 8.64 -12.06
C LEU A 44 -2.33 7.68 -12.46
N SER A 45 -2.88 6.98 -11.48
CA SER A 45 -4.12 6.23 -11.62
C SER A 45 -5.27 7.20 -11.82
N GLU A 46 -6.30 6.80 -12.58
CA GLU A 46 -7.58 7.53 -12.64
C GLU A 46 -8.25 7.62 -11.26
N PHE A 47 -7.87 6.73 -10.33
CA PHE A 47 -8.32 6.70 -8.94
C PHE A 47 -7.44 7.52 -8.00
N ASN A 48 -6.41 8.23 -8.49
CA ASN A 48 -5.50 8.95 -7.60
C ASN A 48 -6.25 9.90 -6.67
N ASP A 49 -7.09 10.75 -7.23
CA ASP A 49 -7.73 11.84 -6.48
C ASP A 49 -8.63 11.30 -5.36
N CYS A 50 -9.34 10.19 -5.60
CA CYS A 50 -10.20 9.58 -4.59
C CYS A 50 -9.45 8.80 -3.49
N TYR A 51 -8.15 8.56 -3.67
CA TYR A 51 -7.31 7.91 -2.66
C TYR A 51 -6.50 8.92 -1.85
N THR A 52 -6.08 10.06 -2.43
CA THR A 52 -5.13 10.98 -1.78
C THR A 52 -5.61 11.65 -0.49
N ASP A 53 -6.91 11.63 -0.22
CA ASP A 53 -7.51 12.10 1.03
C ASP A 53 -7.83 10.97 2.01
N ASP A 54 -7.52 9.72 1.66
CA ASP A 54 -7.60 8.57 2.57
C ASP A 54 -6.45 8.54 3.56
N THR A 55 -6.77 8.05 4.75
CA THR A 55 -5.78 7.74 5.78
C THR A 55 -5.96 6.32 6.30
N PHE A 56 -4.84 5.67 6.62
CA PHE A 56 -4.79 4.31 7.11
C PHE A 56 -3.99 4.26 8.41
N THR A 57 -4.62 3.78 9.48
CA THR A 57 -3.96 3.60 10.77
C THR A 57 -3.57 2.14 10.96
N PHE A 58 -2.27 1.89 11.00
CA PHE A 58 -1.69 0.57 11.25
C PHE A 58 -1.52 0.39 12.75
N TYR A 59 -1.75 -0.82 13.25
CA TYR A 59 -1.63 -1.16 14.67
C TYR A 59 -0.70 -2.36 14.82
N LYS A 60 0.21 -2.29 15.79
CA LYS A 60 1.20 -3.34 16.05
C LYS A 60 0.61 -4.76 16.14
N ASP A 61 -0.56 -4.88 16.77
CA ASP A 61 -1.18 -6.17 17.07
C ASP A 61 -2.38 -6.51 16.14
N LYS A 62 -2.55 -5.79 15.02
CA LYS A 62 -3.64 -6.05 14.06
C LYS A 62 -3.11 -6.13 12.64
N ASN A 63 -3.50 -7.16 11.91
CA ASN A 63 -3.17 -7.30 10.48
C ASN A 63 -4.15 -6.55 9.54
N VAL A 64 -4.94 -5.65 10.11
CA VAL A 64 -5.94 -4.84 9.41
C VAL A 64 -5.72 -3.40 9.85
N ALA A 65 -5.45 -2.52 8.89
CA ALA A 65 -5.40 -1.10 9.16
C ALA A 65 -6.82 -0.53 9.19
N GLU A 66 -7.05 0.41 10.10
CA GLU A 66 -8.28 1.19 10.10
C GLU A 66 -8.22 2.21 8.97
N ALA A 67 -9.18 2.13 8.04
CA ALA A 67 -9.30 3.06 6.92
C ALA A 67 -10.26 4.19 7.31
N ASN A 68 -9.82 5.43 7.12
CA ASN A 68 -10.66 6.61 7.18
C ASN A 68 -10.65 7.24 5.79
N LEU A 69 -11.80 7.13 5.11
CA LEU A 69 -11.95 7.52 3.71
C LEU A 69 -12.15 9.02 3.60
N GLY A 70 -11.55 9.55 2.54
CA GLY A 70 -11.76 10.93 2.15
C GLY A 70 -13.16 11.24 1.62
N GLY A 71 -13.33 12.46 1.14
CA GLY A 71 -14.61 12.96 0.62
C GLY A 71 -14.80 12.75 -0.87
N ILE A 72 -13.76 12.32 -1.59
CA ILE A 72 -13.80 12.12 -3.04
C ILE A 72 -14.21 10.67 -3.34
N ASN A 73 -15.24 10.51 -4.16
CA ASN A 73 -15.75 9.21 -4.58
C ASN A 73 -14.94 8.67 -5.77
N CYS A 74 -14.79 7.35 -5.84
CA CYS A 74 -14.00 6.65 -6.85
C CYS A 74 -14.80 6.13 -8.04
N PHE A 75 -16.06 5.69 -7.85
CA PHE A 75 -16.82 4.97 -8.89
C PHE A 75 -18.13 5.67 -9.24
N PHE A 76 -18.81 6.23 -8.24
CA PHE A 76 -20.09 6.91 -8.42
C PHE A 76 -19.99 8.36 -7.95
N ASP A 77 -20.68 9.27 -8.64
CA ASP A 77 -20.68 10.70 -8.23
C ASP A 77 -21.30 10.91 -6.85
N ASN A 78 -22.28 10.08 -6.45
CA ASN A 78 -23.02 10.20 -5.19
C ASN A 78 -23.35 8.80 -4.62
N PRO A 79 -22.36 8.02 -4.14
CA PRO A 79 -22.60 6.68 -3.63
C PRO A 79 -23.47 6.73 -2.37
N THR A 80 -24.26 5.68 -2.16
CA THR A 80 -25.06 5.49 -0.95
C THR A 80 -24.19 5.00 0.20
N ASP A 81 -23.32 4.03 -0.08
CA ASP A 81 -22.33 3.54 0.86
C ASP A 81 -20.94 3.51 0.23
N GLN A 82 -19.92 3.68 1.08
CA GLN A 82 -18.52 3.50 0.73
C GLN A 82 -17.85 2.64 1.77
N ALA A 83 -16.93 1.78 1.33
CA ALA A 83 -16.13 0.96 2.21
C ALA A 83 -14.73 0.77 1.63
N ALA A 84 -13.72 0.83 2.50
CA ALA A 84 -12.42 0.27 2.17
C ALA A 84 -11.93 -0.63 3.29
N THR A 85 -11.09 -1.58 2.91
CA THR A 85 -10.39 -2.46 3.82
C THR A 85 -8.95 -2.53 3.36
N LEU A 86 -8.04 -2.31 4.31
CA LEU A 86 -6.62 -2.50 4.10
C LEU A 86 -6.16 -3.59 5.05
N THR A 87 -5.73 -4.71 4.50
CA THR A 87 -5.05 -5.76 5.27
C THR A 87 -3.61 -5.83 4.85
N TYR A 88 -2.75 -6.22 5.78
CA TYR A 88 -1.34 -6.41 5.47
C TYR A 88 -0.82 -7.69 6.12
N SER A 89 0.17 -8.29 5.46
CA SER A 89 0.83 -9.49 5.93
C SER A 89 2.33 -9.30 5.86
N ILE A 90 3.02 -9.66 6.94
CA ILE A 90 4.47 -9.56 7.06
C ILE A 90 5.04 -10.98 7.04
N ASN A 91 5.92 -11.25 6.09
CA ASN A 91 6.80 -12.40 6.12
C ASN A 91 8.13 -11.97 6.75
N GLU A 92 8.26 -12.13 8.07
CA GLU A 92 9.47 -11.72 8.80
C GLU A 92 10.73 -12.50 8.40
N LEU A 93 10.58 -13.74 7.90
CA LEU A 93 11.72 -14.57 7.47
C LEU A 93 12.36 -14.02 6.20
N GLU A 94 11.53 -13.52 5.27
CA GLU A 94 11.97 -12.94 4.01
C GLU A 94 12.07 -11.41 4.08
N GLY A 95 11.59 -10.79 5.16
CA GLY A 95 11.50 -9.35 5.31
C GLY A 95 10.55 -8.69 4.30
N ARG A 96 9.47 -9.39 3.91
CA ARG A 96 8.53 -8.94 2.87
C ARG A 96 7.20 -8.52 3.49
N VAL A 97 6.59 -7.48 2.94
CA VAL A 97 5.29 -6.99 3.39
C VAL A 97 4.37 -6.89 2.19
N PHE A 98 3.19 -7.49 2.30
CA PHE A 98 2.15 -7.38 1.29
C PHE A 98 0.97 -6.59 1.83
N LEU A 99 0.41 -5.75 0.98
CA LEU A 99 -0.74 -4.90 1.22
C LEU A 99 -1.88 -5.35 0.33
N ASN A 100 -3.03 -5.68 0.90
CA ASN A 100 -4.27 -5.88 0.16
C ASN A 100 -5.18 -4.70 0.45
N VAL A 101 -5.43 -3.88 -0.57
CA VAL A 101 -6.35 -2.75 -0.48
C VAL A 101 -7.58 -3.06 -1.31
N SER A 102 -8.74 -3.09 -0.65
CA SER A 102 -10.05 -3.15 -1.28
C SER A 102 -10.75 -1.84 -1.06
N ARG A 103 -11.26 -1.20 -2.11
CA ARG A 103 -12.17 -0.05 -2.01
C ARG A 103 -13.40 -0.31 -2.87
N GLY A 104 -14.57 0.00 -2.35
CA GLY A 104 -15.82 -0.20 -3.07
C GLY A 104 -16.89 0.79 -2.66
N GLU A 105 -17.82 0.99 -3.58
CA GLU A 105 -18.94 1.90 -3.44
C GLU A 105 -20.21 1.21 -3.94
N SER A 106 -21.33 1.55 -3.32
CA SER A 106 -22.67 1.17 -3.79
C SER A 106 -23.45 2.40 -4.21
N PHE A 107 -24.26 2.27 -5.25
CA PHE A 107 -25.27 3.24 -5.59
C PHE A 107 -26.52 2.52 -6.09
N ASN A 108 -27.62 2.65 -5.35
CA ASN A 108 -28.84 1.86 -5.57
C ASN A 108 -28.54 0.34 -5.53
N ASN A 109 -28.74 -0.37 -6.64
CA ASN A 109 -28.51 -1.81 -6.77
C ASN A 109 -27.16 -2.13 -7.43
N ASP A 110 -26.37 -1.11 -7.78
CA ASP A 110 -25.07 -1.28 -8.40
C ASP A 110 -23.96 -1.21 -7.34
N PHE A 111 -22.95 -2.07 -7.51
CA PHE A 111 -21.77 -2.11 -6.67
C PHE A 111 -20.54 -2.19 -7.55
N GLN A 112 -19.55 -1.35 -7.28
CA GLN A 112 -18.24 -1.41 -7.91
C GLN A 112 -17.16 -1.46 -6.84
N SER A 113 -16.13 -2.27 -7.08
CA SER A 113 -14.98 -2.34 -6.20
C SER A 113 -13.71 -2.60 -6.97
N ARG A 114 -12.60 -2.22 -6.32
CA ARG A 114 -11.25 -2.51 -6.77
C ARG A 114 -10.48 -3.16 -5.65
N LEU A 115 -9.83 -4.27 -5.97
CA LEU A 115 -8.86 -4.94 -5.12
C LEU A 115 -7.48 -4.77 -5.76
N THR A 116 -6.50 -4.37 -4.95
CA THR A 116 -5.10 -4.30 -5.37
C THR A 116 -4.24 -4.98 -4.32
N ILE A 117 -3.30 -5.81 -4.78
CA ILE A 117 -2.27 -6.45 -3.95
C ILE A 117 -0.93 -5.82 -4.33
N LEU A 118 -0.21 -5.29 -3.35
CA LEU A 118 1.07 -4.61 -3.55
C LEU A 118 2.10 -5.14 -2.55
N GLU A 119 3.36 -5.16 -2.95
CA GLU A 119 4.50 -5.47 -2.10
C GLU A 119 5.20 -4.19 -1.66
N LEU A 120 5.72 -4.14 -0.44
CA LEU A 120 6.49 -3.01 0.06
C LEU A 120 7.87 -3.00 -0.58
N GLU A 121 8.21 -1.88 -1.22
CA GLU A 121 9.47 -1.68 -1.94
C GLU A 121 10.37 -0.64 -1.26
N GLU A 122 9.78 0.32 -0.56
CA GLU A 122 10.52 1.37 0.18
C GLU A 122 9.85 1.63 1.53
N LEU A 123 10.65 1.67 2.60
CA LEU A 123 10.20 2.02 3.95
C LEU A 123 11.17 2.97 4.62
N THR A 124 10.68 4.16 4.95
CA THR A 124 11.37 5.15 5.78
C THR A 124 10.45 5.59 6.93
N GLU A 125 10.93 6.46 7.81
CA GLU A 125 10.09 7.01 8.89
C GLU A 125 8.86 7.75 8.37
N ASN A 126 8.94 8.36 7.18
CA ASN A 126 7.91 9.28 6.69
C ASN A 126 7.30 8.85 5.36
N ARG A 127 7.75 7.73 4.78
CA ARG A 127 7.31 7.26 3.45
C ARG A 127 7.26 5.75 3.37
N MET A 128 6.16 5.23 2.82
CA MET A 128 6.02 3.85 2.36
C MET A 128 5.71 3.85 0.87
N LEU A 129 6.38 2.99 0.11
CA LEU A 129 6.08 2.74 -1.29
C LEU A 129 5.69 1.27 -1.45
N PHE A 130 4.44 1.03 -1.82
CA PHE A 130 3.94 -0.30 -2.16
C PHE A 130 3.75 -0.39 -3.66
N ALA A 131 4.23 -1.44 -4.31
CA ALA A 131 4.10 -1.61 -5.74
C ALA A 131 3.73 -3.04 -6.17
N SER A 132 3.19 -3.15 -7.39
CA SER A 132 3.09 -4.42 -8.11
C SER A 132 3.99 -4.41 -9.34
N GLY A 133 4.33 -5.61 -9.81
CA GLY A 133 5.30 -5.79 -10.89
C GLY A 133 6.71 -5.98 -10.36
N ASP A 134 7.69 -5.87 -11.25
CA ASP A 134 9.09 -6.08 -10.89
C ASP A 134 9.76 -4.76 -10.53
N LYS A 135 10.81 -4.84 -9.70
CA LYS A 135 11.64 -3.69 -9.34
C LYS A 135 12.14 -2.95 -10.58
N GLY A 136 11.82 -1.66 -10.66
CA GLY A 136 12.15 -0.83 -11.81
C GLY A 136 11.16 -0.92 -12.98
N ASN A 137 10.07 -1.68 -12.85
CA ASN A 137 8.94 -1.72 -13.77
C ASN A 137 7.62 -1.89 -12.98
N TYR A 138 7.32 -0.89 -12.15
CA TYR A 138 6.15 -0.94 -11.28
C TYR A 138 4.88 -0.57 -12.05
N ILE A 139 3.93 -1.52 -12.06
CA ILE A 139 2.67 -1.41 -12.79
C ILE A 139 1.67 -0.59 -11.97
N GLN A 140 1.50 -0.89 -10.69
CA GLN A 140 0.71 -0.04 -9.79
C GLN A 140 1.56 0.33 -8.59
N THR A 141 1.43 1.56 -8.11
CA THR A 141 2.21 2.02 -6.96
C THR A 141 1.39 2.92 -6.07
N LEU A 142 1.27 2.55 -4.79
CA LEU A 142 0.64 3.34 -3.75
C LEU A 142 1.72 3.91 -2.84
N ILE A 143 1.76 5.24 -2.73
CA ILE A 143 2.69 5.95 -1.87
C ILE A 143 1.91 6.46 -0.66
N LEU A 144 2.43 6.17 0.53
CA LEU A 144 1.88 6.70 1.77
C LEU A 144 2.93 7.54 2.50
N THR A 145 2.47 8.63 3.12
CA THR A 145 3.28 9.51 3.97
C THR A 145 2.76 9.55 5.38
N ALA A 146 3.65 9.56 6.37
CA ALA A 146 3.26 9.57 7.77
C ALA A 146 2.55 10.89 8.12
N ILE A 147 1.47 10.80 8.90
CA ILE A 147 0.78 11.97 9.48
C ILE A 147 1.33 12.15 10.89
N ASN A 148 1.82 13.36 11.19
CA ASN A 148 2.31 13.74 12.52
C ASN A 148 1.19 14.28 13.40
#